data_AF-A0A3N4ZVJ2-F1
#
_entry.id   AF-A0A3N4ZVJ2-F1
#
_cell.length_a   1.000
_cell.length_b   1.000
_cell.length_c   1.000
_cell.angle_alpha   90.00
_cell.angle_beta   90.00
_cell.angle_gamma   90.00
#
_symmetry.space_group_name_H-M   'P 1'
#
loop_
_entity.id
_entity.type
_entity.pdbx_description
1 polymer ?
#
loop_
_entity_poly.entity_id
_entity_poly.type
_entity_poly.pdbx_seq_one_letter_code
_entity_poly.pdbx_strand_id
1 'polypeptide(L)'
;MYVCRFIDGEAVPMDETAIRDVLGPVTVGGMPASGLPESWDLEAEDGGDSEVYGDSEWLTFTRFSTGAILDRVAELARRTGAVILLLDCPAILPNEADRKHLPEPLRVDAIVVPPAALTGQAIAQTIAPRPETRRRPVLPHFPYHPNPVATGSVTASDEACACCRQERGWVYTGPVYAADAPDTGICPYCIAFGTADARYDASFTDTIDGDVPQHVITAVLKRTPGFLAWQSPTWLTHCGDGAAFLGHAGTRELKAFPDAVDDLRRRCAEWGWPPDQVEDFLGSLDKNGQPTAYLFRCRACGAHLAYADFT
;
A
#
# COMPACT_ATOMS: atom_id res chain seq x y z
N MET A 1 -19.25 24.06 -4.67
CA MET A 1 -19.79 23.19 -3.62
C MET A 1 -21.10 23.78 -3.16
N TYR A 2 -22.18 23.01 -3.08
CA TYR A 2 -23.49 23.47 -2.63
C TYR A 2 -23.76 22.99 -1.21
N VAL A 3 -24.41 23.83 -0.42
CA VAL A 3 -24.86 23.52 0.93
C VAL A 3 -26.35 23.84 1.00
N CYS A 4 -27.17 22.81 1.17
CA CYS A 4 -28.63 22.92 1.11
C CYS A 4 -29.26 22.05 2.19
N ARG A 5 -30.37 22.50 2.80
CA ARG A 5 -31.18 21.65 3.68
C ARG A 5 -32.38 21.13 2.89
N PHE A 6 -32.71 19.86 3.08
CA PHE A 6 -33.86 19.24 2.40
C PHE A 6 -34.92 18.76 3.39
N ILE A 7 -36.19 18.90 3.02
CA ILE A 7 -37.33 18.24 3.67
C ILE A 7 -38.21 17.66 2.57
N ASP A 8 -38.43 16.35 2.63
CA ASP A 8 -39.30 15.59 1.72
C ASP A 8 -38.96 15.78 0.23
N GLY A 9 -37.67 15.95 -0.08
CA GLY A 9 -37.15 16.12 -1.43
C GLY A 9 -36.99 17.57 -1.88
N GLU A 10 -37.55 18.52 -1.13
CA GLU A 10 -37.52 19.94 -1.47
C GLU A 10 -36.45 20.68 -0.65
N ALA A 11 -35.77 21.65 -1.28
CA ALA A 11 -34.87 22.55 -0.58
C ALA A 11 -35.68 23.46 0.36
N VAL A 12 -35.21 23.63 1.59
CA VAL A 12 -35.85 24.49 2.58
C VAL A 12 -34.84 25.46 3.20
N PRO A 13 -35.29 26.62 3.70
CA PRO A 13 -34.42 27.56 4.38
C PRO A 13 -33.65 26.93 5.55
N MET A 14 -32.34 27.13 5.56
CA MET A 14 -31.47 26.97 6.72
C MET A 14 -31.69 28.11 7.72
N ASP A 15 -31.29 27.89 8.98
CA ASP A 15 -31.31 28.93 9.99
C ASP A 15 -30.33 30.06 9.61
N GLU A 16 -30.87 31.22 9.24
CA GLU A 16 -30.09 32.40 8.87
C GLU A 16 -29.19 32.89 10.02
N THR A 17 -29.61 32.71 11.26
CA THR A 17 -28.80 33.05 12.44
C THR A 17 -27.55 32.18 12.47
N ALA A 18 -27.70 30.88 12.21
CA ALA A 18 -26.57 29.96 12.13
C ALA A 18 -25.64 30.28 10.95
N ILE A 19 -26.17 30.66 9.78
CA ILE A 19 -25.36 31.10 8.64
C ILE A 19 -24.50 32.31 9.03
N ARG A 20 -25.11 33.31 9.67
CA ARG A 20 -24.43 34.53 10.12
C ARG A 20 -23.37 34.27 11.17
N ASP A 21 -23.68 33.45 12.16
CA ASP A 21 -22.74 33.11 13.22
C ASP A 21 -21.52 32.36 12.70
N VAL A 22 -21.71 31.50 11.70
CA VAL A 22 -20.63 30.66 11.16
C VAL A 22 -19.78 31.41 10.14
N LEU A 23 -20.41 32.15 9.21
CA LEU A 23 -19.72 32.80 8.09
C LEU A 23 -19.42 34.29 8.32
N GLY A 24 -20.19 34.97 9.17
CA GLY A 24 -20.03 36.38 9.47
C GLY A 24 -18.64 36.78 9.95
N PRO A 25 -18.00 36.03 10.88
CA PRO A 25 -16.66 36.34 11.35
C PRO A 25 -15.56 36.33 10.27
N VAL A 26 -15.79 35.60 9.18
CA VAL A 26 -14.85 35.45 8.06
C VAL A 26 -15.33 36.16 6.79
N THR A 27 -16.42 36.93 6.86
CA THR A 27 -16.94 37.68 5.71
C THR A 27 -16.13 38.95 5.49
N VAL A 28 -15.53 39.09 4.30
CA VAL A 28 -14.74 40.27 3.91
C VAL A 28 -15.66 41.50 3.89
N GLY A 29 -15.25 42.57 4.58
CA GLY A 29 -16.04 43.79 4.72
C GLY A 29 -17.19 43.70 5.72
N GLY A 30 -17.38 42.54 6.36
CA GLY A 30 -18.42 42.29 7.37
C GLY A 30 -19.79 42.00 6.79
N MET A 31 -20.59 41.22 7.53
CA MET A 31 -21.96 40.91 7.13
C MET A 31 -22.93 42.09 7.37
N PRO A 32 -23.94 42.29 6.49
CA PRO A 32 -24.97 43.30 6.68
C PRO A 32 -25.83 43.01 7.91
N ALA A 33 -26.43 44.05 8.50
CA ALA A 33 -27.21 43.95 9.74
C ALA A 33 -28.51 43.11 9.62
N SER A 34 -29.03 42.94 8.39
CA SER A 34 -30.25 42.17 8.10
C SER A 34 -30.22 41.65 6.66
N GLY A 35 -30.77 40.45 6.42
CA GLY A 35 -30.69 39.74 5.13
C GLY A 35 -29.28 39.28 4.75
N LEU A 36 -29.17 38.19 3.99
CA LEU A 36 -27.88 37.75 3.44
C LEU A 36 -27.51 38.60 2.20
N PRO A 37 -26.23 38.89 1.97
CA PRO A 37 -25.80 39.47 0.69
C PRO A 37 -26.13 38.52 -0.47
N GLU A 38 -26.27 39.05 -1.68
CA GLU A 38 -26.45 38.22 -2.88
C GLU A 38 -25.19 37.40 -3.20
N SER A 39 -24.02 38.02 -3.00
CA SER A 39 -22.70 37.38 -3.04
C SER A 39 -21.75 38.07 -2.05
N TRP A 40 -20.81 37.33 -1.49
CA TRP A 40 -19.78 37.86 -0.59
C TRP A 40 -18.54 36.98 -0.56
N ASP A 41 -17.41 37.59 -0.25
CA ASP A 41 -16.13 36.89 -0.11
C ASP A 41 -15.89 36.49 1.34
N LEU A 42 -15.26 35.32 1.51
CA LEU A 42 -14.77 34.82 2.77
C LEU A 42 -13.25 34.82 2.78
N GLU A 43 -12.66 35.22 3.90
CA GLU A 43 -11.24 35.08 4.21
C GLU A 43 -11.10 34.50 5.63
N ALA A 44 -10.56 33.29 5.72
CA ALA A 44 -10.39 32.56 6.96
C ALA A 44 -9.02 32.83 7.61
N GLU A 45 -8.88 32.41 8.87
CA GLU A 45 -7.69 32.70 9.68
C GLU A 45 -6.40 32.03 9.17
N ASP A 46 -6.54 30.95 8.39
CA ASP A 46 -5.43 30.24 7.74
C ASP A 46 -5.03 30.83 6.37
N GLY A 47 -5.64 31.96 5.99
CA GLY A 47 -5.46 32.61 4.68
C GLY A 47 -6.24 31.94 3.55
N GLY A 48 -7.07 30.93 3.85
CA GLY A 48 -7.97 30.32 2.88
C GLY A 48 -9.16 31.23 2.56
N ASP A 49 -9.57 31.24 1.31
CA ASP A 49 -10.66 32.07 0.81
C ASP A 49 -11.79 31.25 0.17
N SER A 50 -12.94 31.89 -0.02
CA SER A 50 -14.02 31.38 -0.87
C SER A 50 -14.93 32.52 -1.28
N GLU A 51 -15.44 32.47 -2.49
CA GLU A 51 -16.58 33.28 -2.90
C GLU A 51 -17.86 32.51 -2.56
N VAL A 52 -18.85 33.19 -1.98
CA VAL A 52 -20.14 32.60 -1.61
C VAL A 52 -21.27 33.37 -2.27
N TYR A 53 -22.25 32.64 -2.80
CA TYR A 53 -23.48 33.19 -3.36
C TYR A 53 -24.69 32.33 -3.01
N GLY A 54 -25.85 32.98 -2.89
CA GLY A 54 -27.12 32.32 -2.59
C GLY A 54 -27.90 33.01 -1.48
N ASP A 55 -28.75 32.23 -0.81
CA ASP A 55 -29.66 32.69 0.22
C ASP A 55 -29.78 31.64 1.35
N SER A 56 -30.82 31.72 2.17
CA SER A 56 -31.01 30.75 3.25
C SER A 56 -31.40 29.36 2.75
N GLU A 57 -32.00 29.20 1.57
CA GLU A 57 -32.38 27.89 1.02
C GLU A 57 -31.17 27.14 0.46
N TRP A 58 -30.24 27.85 -0.16
CA TRP A 58 -29.03 27.28 -0.74
C TRP A 58 -27.87 28.25 -0.67
N LEU A 59 -26.69 27.72 -0.33
CA LEU A 59 -25.43 28.44 -0.45
C LEU A 59 -24.51 27.70 -1.39
N THR A 60 -23.80 28.45 -2.22
CA THR A 60 -22.75 27.90 -3.08
C THR A 60 -21.43 28.53 -2.73
N PHE A 61 -20.43 27.67 -2.50
CA PHE A 61 -19.04 28.05 -2.27
C PHE A 61 -18.24 27.75 -3.54
N THR A 62 -17.61 28.76 -4.11
CA THR A 62 -16.74 28.66 -5.28
C THR A 62 -15.34 29.14 -5.00
N ARG A 63 -14.39 28.59 -5.78
CA ARG A 63 -12.95 28.89 -5.64
C ARG A 63 -12.46 28.72 -4.20
N PHE A 64 -13.11 27.80 -3.47
CA PHE A 64 -12.89 27.64 -2.05
C PHE A 64 -11.55 26.95 -1.79
N SER A 65 -10.84 27.45 -0.80
CA SER A 65 -9.66 26.82 -0.24
C SER A 65 -10.06 25.64 0.68
N THR A 66 -9.24 24.59 0.72
CA THR A 66 -9.34 23.55 1.75
C THR A 66 -8.81 24.11 3.08
N GLY A 67 -9.24 23.55 4.22
CA GLY A 67 -8.82 24.01 5.55
C GLY A 67 -9.96 24.69 6.29
N ALA A 68 -9.71 25.85 6.89
CA ALA A 68 -10.65 26.55 7.76
C ALA A 68 -11.98 26.88 7.06
N ILE A 69 -11.97 27.17 5.76
CA ILE A 69 -13.20 27.35 4.96
C ILE A 69 -14.08 26.07 4.99
N LEU A 70 -13.49 24.89 4.80
CA LEU A 70 -14.23 23.63 4.90
C LEU A 70 -14.66 23.32 6.33
N ASP A 71 -13.91 23.76 7.35
CA ASP A 71 -14.35 23.66 8.74
C ASP A 71 -15.59 24.51 9.03
N ARG A 72 -15.71 25.69 8.40
CA ARG A 72 -16.94 26.50 8.46
C ARG A 72 -18.10 25.81 7.76
N VAL A 73 -17.87 25.20 6.61
CA VAL A 73 -18.91 24.44 5.90
C VAL A 73 -19.37 23.23 6.72
N ALA A 74 -18.43 22.53 7.37
CA ALA A 74 -18.75 21.44 8.29
C ALA A 74 -19.57 21.94 9.49
N GLU A 75 -19.18 23.05 10.11
CA GLU A 75 -19.94 23.66 11.22
C GLU A 75 -21.34 24.10 10.79
N LEU A 76 -21.45 24.71 9.61
CA LEU A 76 -22.74 25.10 9.06
C LEU A 76 -23.65 23.88 8.91
N ALA A 77 -23.17 22.80 8.27
CA ALA A 77 -23.91 21.56 8.12
C ALA A 77 -24.33 20.95 9.46
N ARG A 78 -23.46 20.99 10.49
CA ARG A 78 -23.80 20.52 11.85
C ARG A 78 -24.91 21.34 12.50
N ARG A 79 -24.90 22.67 12.36
CA ARG A 79 -25.89 23.55 12.99
C ARG A 79 -27.23 23.56 12.28
N THR A 80 -27.22 23.48 10.95
CA THR A 80 -28.44 23.63 10.14
C THR A 80 -29.01 22.31 9.67
N GLY A 81 -28.31 21.19 9.87
CA GLY A 81 -28.68 19.91 9.26
C GLY A 81 -28.56 19.93 7.74
N ALA A 82 -27.78 20.86 7.19
CA ALA A 82 -27.59 20.96 5.75
C ALA A 82 -26.73 19.81 5.21
N VAL A 83 -26.98 19.51 3.95
CA VAL A 83 -26.33 18.50 3.15
C VAL A 83 -25.31 19.21 2.26
N ILE A 84 -24.10 18.66 2.21
CA ILE A 84 -23.02 19.19 1.40
C ILE A 84 -23.00 18.39 0.08
N LEU A 85 -23.16 19.09 -1.04
CA LEU A 85 -23.21 18.51 -2.38
C LEU A 85 -22.04 19.03 -3.21
N LEU A 86 -21.31 18.12 -3.85
CA LEU A 86 -20.31 18.45 -4.85
C LEU A 86 -20.59 17.68 -6.14
N LEU A 87 -20.28 18.30 -7.28
CA LEU A 87 -20.41 17.67 -8.59
C LEU A 87 -19.59 16.37 -8.61
N ASP A 88 -20.21 15.29 -9.08
CA ASP A 88 -19.64 13.95 -9.19
C ASP A 88 -19.14 13.33 -7.86
N CYS A 89 -19.58 13.86 -6.72
CA CYS A 89 -19.29 13.33 -5.40
C CYS A 89 -20.57 12.88 -4.68
N PRO A 90 -20.48 11.88 -3.80
CA PRO A 90 -21.50 11.58 -2.80
C PRO A 90 -22.02 12.80 -2.04
N ALA A 91 -23.34 12.87 -1.81
CA ALA A 91 -23.92 13.84 -0.88
C ALA A 91 -23.47 13.54 0.55
N ILE A 92 -23.00 14.54 1.30
CA ILE A 92 -22.57 14.36 2.69
C ILE A 92 -23.67 14.90 3.61
N LEU A 93 -24.16 14.07 4.53
CA LEU A 93 -25.17 14.47 5.51
C LEU A 93 -24.72 14.15 6.95
N PRO A 94 -25.11 14.98 7.93
CA PRO A 94 -24.70 14.80 9.32
C PRO A 94 -25.41 13.63 10.02
N ASN A 95 -26.60 13.24 9.56
CA ASN A 95 -27.44 12.25 10.23
C ASN A 95 -28.15 11.33 9.24
N GLU A 96 -28.11 10.02 9.48
CA GLU A 96 -28.82 9.00 8.67
C GLU A 96 -30.33 9.24 8.63
N ALA A 97 -30.93 9.78 9.69
CA ALA A 97 -32.36 10.09 9.73
C ALA A 97 -32.80 11.10 8.65
N ASP A 98 -31.87 11.94 8.17
CA ASP A 98 -32.14 12.96 7.17
C ASP A 98 -32.04 12.43 5.72
N ARG A 99 -31.52 11.22 5.52
CA ARG A 99 -31.41 10.59 4.19
C ARG A 99 -32.76 10.51 3.48
N LYS A 100 -33.85 10.25 4.22
CA LYS A 100 -35.21 10.18 3.66
C LYS A 100 -35.69 11.50 3.06
N HIS A 101 -35.17 12.62 3.54
CA HIS A 101 -35.56 13.95 3.09
C HIS A 101 -34.81 14.40 1.84
N LEU A 102 -33.73 13.70 1.44
CA LEU A 102 -33.02 13.99 0.20
C LEU A 102 -33.89 13.71 -1.04
N PRO A 103 -33.67 14.42 -2.15
CA PRO A 103 -34.11 14.01 -3.48
C PRO A 103 -33.69 12.57 -3.79
N GLU A 104 -34.55 11.81 -4.47
CA GLU A 104 -34.35 10.38 -4.73
C GLU A 104 -32.96 10.04 -5.33
N PRO A 105 -32.42 10.78 -6.33
CA PRO A 105 -31.11 10.49 -6.89
C PRO A 105 -29.97 10.61 -5.89
N LEU A 106 -30.12 11.48 -4.88
CA LEU A 106 -29.07 11.73 -3.90
C LEU A 106 -29.06 10.71 -2.76
N ARG A 107 -30.13 9.92 -2.58
CA ARG A 107 -30.26 8.98 -1.44
C ARG A 107 -29.27 7.82 -1.49
N VAL A 108 -29.01 7.29 -2.69
CA VAL A 108 -28.26 6.04 -2.90
C VAL A 108 -26.80 6.21 -2.50
N ASP A 109 -26.18 7.27 -3.00
CA ASP A 109 -24.74 7.49 -2.81
C ASP A 109 -24.42 8.36 -1.60
N ALA A 110 -25.43 8.81 -0.84
CA ALA A 110 -25.20 9.70 0.30
C ALA A 110 -24.30 9.06 1.37
N ILE A 111 -23.29 9.79 1.85
CA ILE A 111 -22.40 9.36 2.94
C ILE A 111 -22.77 10.09 4.21
N VAL A 112 -23.18 9.33 5.23
CA VAL A 112 -23.42 9.87 6.56
C VAL A 112 -22.11 10.05 7.30
N VAL A 113 -21.82 11.29 7.68
CA VAL A 113 -20.68 11.62 8.53
C VAL A 113 -21.22 12.22 9.83
N PRO A 114 -21.19 11.49 10.96
CA PRO A 114 -21.76 11.96 12.22
C PRO A 114 -21.20 13.33 12.64
N PRO A 115 -21.95 14.16 13.38
CA PRO A 115 -21.52 15.53 13.69
C PRO A 115 -20.16 15.63 14.38
N ALA A 116 -19.79 14.65 15.21
CA ALA A 116 -18.49 14.61 15.88
C ALA A 116 -17.30 14.36 14.93
N ALA A 117 -17.56 13.78 13.75
CA ALA A 117 -16.55 13.43 12.74
C ALA A 117 -16.63 14.30 11.48
N LEU A 118 -17.72 15.06 11.31
CA LEU A 118 -17.91 15.96 10.18
C LEU A 118 -16.98 17.16 10.38
N THR A 119 -15.78 17.13 9.80
CA THR A 119 -14.80 18.23 9.84
C THR A 119 -14.45 18.69 8.43
N GLY A 120 -13.78 19.82 8.29
CA GLY A 120 -13.26 20.27 7.01
C GLY A 120 -12.32 19.26 6.36
N GLN A 121 -11.53 18.55 7.18
CA GLN A 121 -10.70 17.43 6.72
C GLN A 121 -11.53 16.25 6.20
N ALA A 122 -12.63 15.89 6.86
CA ALA A 122 -13.51 14.81 6.39
C ALA A 122 -14.18 15.17 5.05
N ILE A 123 -14.59 16.42 4.88
CA ILE A 123 -15.09 16.94 3.60
C ILE A 123 -13.98 16.87 2.55
N ALA A 124 -12.78 17.38 2.87
CA ALA A 124 -11.61 17.37 1.99
C ALA A 124 -11.26 15.96 1.48
N GLN A 125 -11.32 14.95 2.36
CA GLN A 125 -11.06 13.55 2.00
C GLN A 125 -12.15 12.93 1.10
N THR A 126 -13.37 13.47 1.14
CA THR A 126 -14.48 13.02 0.30
C THR A 126 -14.40 13.63 -1.10
N ILE A 127 -13.89 14.87 -1.21
CA ILE A 127 -13.75 15.60 -2.48
C ILE A 127 -12.40 15.40 -3.18
N ALA A 128 -11.37 14.98 -2.43
CA ALA A 128 -10.09 14.63 -3.02
C ALA A 128 -10.30 13.43 -3.96
N PRO A 129 -9.78 13.48 -5.20
CA PRO A 129 -9.80 12.31 -6.05
C PRO A 129 -9.13 11.16 -5.29
N ARG A 130 -9.89 10.11 -4.98
CA ARG A 130 -9.30 8.89 -4.43
C ARG A 130 -8.29 8.41 -5.47
N PRO A 131 -6.99 8.25 -5.12
CA PRO A 131 -6.07 7.63 -6.06
C PRO A 131 -6.64 6.27 -6.42
N GLU A 132 -6.98 6.07 -7.69
CA GLU A 132 -7.47 4.78 -8.17
C GLU A 132 -6.46 3.72 -7.71
N THR A 133 -6.94 2.69 -7.02
CA THR A 133 -6.07 1.60 -6.59
C THR A 133 -5.56 0.91 -7.85
N ARG A 134 -4.30 1.18 -8.19
CA ARG A 134 -3.68 0.70 -9.42
C ARG A 134 -3.74 -0.83 -9.43
N ARG A 135 -4.45 -1.41 -10.41
CA ARG A 135 -4.55 -2.87 -10.54
C ARG A 135 -3.16 -3.44 -10.84
N ARG A 136 -2.57 -4.11 -9.85
CA ARG A 136 -1.27 -4.79 -10.01
C ARG A 136 -1.49 -6.10 -10.78
N PRO A 137 -0.81 -6.35 -11.90
CA PRO A 137 -0.92 -7.61 -12.62
C PRO A 137 -0.40 -8.78 -11.77
N VAL A 138 -0.89 -9.98 -12.07
CA VAL A 138 -0.47 -11.22 -11.41
C VAL A 138 1.01 -11.48 -11.68
N LEU A 139 1.77 -11.79 -10.64
CA LEU A 139 3.19 -12.10 -10.75
C LEU A 139 3.44 -13.33 -11.63
N PRO A 140 4.57 -13.36 -12.36
CA PRO A 140 5.02 -14.58 -13.02
C PRO A 140 5.16 -15.73 -12.01
N HIS A 141 4.92 -16.95 -12.47
CA HIS A 141 5.20 -18.13 -11.67
C HIS A 141 6.71 -18.41 -11.63
N PHE A 142 7.27 -18.53 -10.43
CA PHE A 142 8.68 -18.85 -10.21
C PHE A 142 8.80 -20.22 -9.54
N PRO A 143 9.17 -21.29 -10.27
CA PRO A 143 9.20 -22.65 -9.73
C PRO A 143 10.14 -22.81 -8.52
N TYR A 144 11.24 -22.07 -8.52
CA TYR A 144 12.25 -22.13 -7.47
C TYR A 144 12.01 -21.08 -6.37
N HIS A 145 11.14 -20.08 -6.56
CA HIS A 145 10.81 -19.10 -5.53
C HIS A 145 9.31 -18.80 -5.54
N PRO A 146 8.45 -19.74 -5.12
CA PRO A 146 7.02 -19.70 -5.38
C PRO A 146 6.28 -18.50 -4.76
N ASN A 147 6.78 -17.92 -3.67
CA ASN A 147 6.11 -16.83 -2.95
C ASN A 147 7.05 -15.63 -2.70
N PRO A 148 7.56 -14.95 -3.74
CA PRO A 148 8.59 -13.93 -3.60
C PRO A 148 8.10 -12.67 -2.87
N VAL A 149 6.78 -12.47 -2.79
CA VAL A 149 6.19 -11.40 -1.97
C VAL A 149 6.21 -11.76 -0.49
N ALA A 150 5.89 -13.02 -0.15
CA ALA A 150 5.85 -13.47 1.25
C ALA A 150 7.25 -13.54 1.89
N THR A 151 8.28 -13.76 1.07
CA THR A 151 9.69 -13.75 1.49
C THR A 151 10.31 -12.35 1.49
N GLY A 152 9.60 -11.34 0.97
CA GLY A 152 10.10 -9.95 0.91
C GLY A 152 11.06 -9.66 -0.26
N SER A 153 11.31 -10.63 -1.15
CA SER A 153 12.13 -10.41 -2.36
C SER A 153 11.44 -9.59 -3.44
N VAL A 154 10.11 -9.48 -3.40
CA VAL A 154 9.29 -8.65 -4.30
C VAL A 154 8.29 -7.86 -3.47
N THR A 155 8.17 -6.56 -3.76
CA THR A 155 7.23 -5.66 -3.08
C THR A 155 6.44 -4.84 -4.09
N ALA A 156 5.30 -4.31 -3.64
CA ALA A 156 4.49 -3.38 -4.41
C ALA A 156 5.27 -2.08 -4.67
N SER A 157 5.31 -1.65 -5.93
CA SER A 157 5.88 -0.35 -6.32
C SER A 157 5.14 0.23 -7.52
N ASP A 158 4.99 1.55 -7.54
CA ASP A 158 4.38 2.28 -8.64
C ASP A 158 5.42 2.88 -9.59
N GLU A 159 6.70 2.71 -9.27
CA GLU A 159 7.82 3.18 -10.09
C GLU A 159 7.95 2.36 -11.39
N ALA A 160 8.45 3.04 -12.43
CA ALA A 160 8.77 2.40 -13.69
C ALA A 160 10.02 1.52 -13.53
N CYS A 161 9.96 0.29 -14.06
CA CYS A 161 11.09 -0.64 -14.02
C CYS A 161 12.35 -0.04 -14.66
N ALA A 162 13.49 -0.09 -13.95
CA ALA A 162 14.78 0.39 -14.46
C ALA A 162 15.21 -0.35 -15.74
N CYS A 163 14.83 -1.63 -15.88
CA CYS A 163 15.15 -2.46 -17.03
C CYS A 163 14.22 -2.27 -18.24
N CYS A 164 12.89 -2.38 -18.08
CA CYS A 164 11.95 -2.31 -19.22
C CYS A 164 11.15 -1.02 -19.33
N ARG A 165 11.33 -0.08 -18.38
CA ARG A 165 10.63 1.21 -18.29
C ARG A 165 9.11 1.12 -18.16
N GLN A 166 8.57 -0.08 -17.89
CA GLN A 166 7.14 -0.30 -17.67
C GLN A 166 6.81 -0.21 -16.18
N GLU A 167 5.67 0.40 -15.88
CA GLU A 167 5.10 0.46 -14.54
C GLU A 167 4.29 -0.81 -14.30
N ARG A 168 4.93 -1.81 -13.67
CA ARG A 168 4.37 -3.16 -13.52
C ARG A 168 3.65 -3.39 -12.20
N GLY A 169 3.66 -2.40 -11.30
CA GLY A 169 3.09 -2.56 -9.97
C GLY A 169 3.95 -3.40 -9.01
N TRP A 170 5.12 -3.86 -9.41
CA TRP A 170 5.98 -4.72 -8.58
C TRP A 170 7.44 -4.42 -8.84
N VAL A 171 8.24 -4.45 -7.78
CA VAL A 171 9.68 -4.28 -7.82
C VAL A 171 10.36 -5.42 -7.06
N TYR A 172 11.49 -5.87 -7.59
CA TYR A 172 12.40 -6.81 -6.94
C TYR A 172 13.36 -6.05 -6.01
N THR A 173 13.56 -6.58 -4.81
CA THR A 173 14.34 -5.95 -3.72
C THR A 173 15.49 -6.81 -3.22
N GLY A 174 15.74 -7.95 -3.86
CA GLY A 174 16.88 -8.81 -3.56
C GLY A 174 18.16 -8.39 -4.30
N PRO A 175 19.22 -9.20 -4.19
CA PRO A 175 20.51 -8.89 -4.80
C PRO A 175 20.46 -8.97 -6.33
N VAL A 176 21.26 -8.12 -6.98
CA VAL A 176 21.48 -8.09 -8.43
C VAL A 176 22.99 -8.17 -8.67
N TYR A 177 23.44 -9.17 -9.42
CA TYR A 177 24.85 -9.36 -9.75
C TYR A 177 25.04 -9.10 -11.25
N ALA A 178 25.54 -7.91 -11.58
CA ALA A 178 26.02 -7.53 -12.90
C ALA A 178 26.71 -6.17 -12.81
N ALA A 179 27.78 -5.95 -13.58
CA ALA A 179 28.56 -4.71 -13.52
C ALA A 179 27.77 -3.47 -13.98
N ASP A 180 26.89 -3.64 -14.98
CA ASP A 180 26.14 -2.55 -15.61
C ASP A 180 24.64 -2.58 -15.27
N ALA A 181 24.22 -3.46 -14.36
CA ALA A 181 22.82 -3.55 -13.93
C ALA A 181 22.51 -2.49 -12.87
N PRO A 182 21.28 -1.97 -12.83
CA PRO A 182 20.85 -1.14 -11.71
C PRO A 182 20.77 -1.98 -10.42
N ASP A 183 21.25 -1.42 -9.30
CA ASP A 183 21.22 -2.08 -7.99
C ASP A 183 19.80 -2.38 -7.50
N THR A 184 18.81 -1.58 -7.92
CA THR A 184 17.39 -1.71 -7.54
C THR A 184 16.46 -1.32 -8.71
N GLY A 185 15.16 -1.55 -8.54
CA GLY A 185 14.15 -1.07 -9.51
C GLY A 185 13.86 -2.02 -10.68
N ILE A 186 14.41 -3.24 -10.68
CA ILE A 186 14.07 -4.28 -11.67
C ILE A 186 12.71 -4.88 -11.31
N CYS A 187 11.81 -5.04 -12.27
CA CYS A 187 10.53 -5.70 -12.04
C CYS A 187 10.66 -7.23 -12.17
N PRO A 188 9.83 -8.02 -11.45
CA PRO A 188 9.89 -9.49 -11.49
C PRO A 188 9.61 -10.08 -12.88
N TYR A 189 8.95 -9.34 -13.78
CA TYR A 189 8.73 -9.77 -15.16
C TYR A 189 10.03 -9.76 -15.97
N CYS A 190 10.91 -8.77 -15.76
CA CYS A 190 12.23 -8.75 -16.41
C CYS A 190 13.13 -9.88 -15.94
N ILE A 191 12.92 -10.36 -14.70
CA ILE A 191 13.58 -11.57 -14.17
C ILE A 191 13.00 -12.81 -14.86
N ALA A 192 11.69 -13.03 -14.77
CA ALA A 192 11.02 -14.22 -15.28
C ALA A 192 11.27 -14.45 -16.78
N PHE A 193 11.11 -13.39 -17.59
CA PHE A 193 11.32 -13.45 -19.04
C PHE A 193 12.77 -13.13 -19.43
N GLY A 194 13.64 -12.90 -18.45
CA GLY A 194 15.07 -12.55 -18.54
C GLY A 194 15.41 -11.49 -19.56
N THR A 195 14.58 -10.46 -19.58
CA THR A 195 14.94 -9.16 -20.17
C THR A 195 16.14 -8.55 -19.43
N ALA A 196 16.23 -8.73 -18.11
CA ALA A 196 17.35 -8.23 -17.32
C ALA A 196 18.66 -8.96 -17.64
N ASP A 197 18.61 -10.29 -17.72
CA ASP A 197 19.71 -11.15 -18.18
C ASP A 197 20.17 -10.76 -19.60
N ALA A 198 19.26 -10.70 -20.57
CA ALA A 198 19.61 -10.34 -21.94
C ALA A 198 20.20 -8.93 -22.10
N ARG A 199 19.86 -8.00 -21.19
CA ARG A 199 20.28 -6.59 -21.27
C ARG A 199 21.55 -6.28 -20.49
N TYR A 200 21.75 -6.94 -19.35
CA TYR A 200 22.81 -6.61 -18.39
C TYR A 200 23.68 -7.79 -18.00
N ASP A 201 23.41 -9.00 -18.52
CA ASP A 201 23.96 -10.26 -18.03
C ASP A 201 23.73 -10.47 -16.52
N ALA A 202 22.59 -9.98 -16.02
CA ALA A 202 22.26 -10.02 -14.60
C ALA A 202 21.91 -11.43 -14.11
N SER A 203 22.47 -11.81 -12.96
CA SER A 203 21.96 -12.88 -12.10
C SER A 203 21.39 -12.32 -10.80
N PHE A 204 20.58 -13.12 -10.10
CA PHE A 204 19.84 -12.72 -8.90
C PHE A 204 20.22 -13.57 -7.68
N THR A 205 21.10 -14.54 -7.85
CA THR A 205 21.76 -15.27 -6.77
C THR A 205 23.18 -15.57 -7.26
N ASP A 206 24.10 -15.77 -6.32
CA ASP A 206 25.52 -15.88 -6.63
C ASP A 206 25.86 -17.30 -7.12
N THR A 207 25.49 -18.31 -6.33
CA THR A 207 25.85 -19.71 -6.60
C THR A 207 24.69 -20.66 -6.47
N ILE A 208 24.83 -21.83 -7.09
CA ILE A 208 23.94 -22.98 -6.97
C ILE A 208 24.78 -24.18 -6.52
N ASP A 209 24.28 -24.92 -5.54
CA ASP A 209 24.99 -26.08 -4.98
C ASP A 209 24.91 -27.29 -5.92
N GLY A 210 25.95 -28.11 -5.94
CA GLY A 210 26.02 -29.37 -6.68
C GLY A 210 26.06 -29.23 -8.21
N ASP A 211 26.02 -30.37 -8.88
CA ASP A 211 25.99 -30.47 -10.34
C ASP A 211 24.55 -30.68 -10.82
N VAL A 212 24.01 -29.70 -11.54
CA VAL A 212 22.66 -29.74 -12.13
C VAL A 212 22.70 -29.28 -13.58
N PRO A 213 21.74 -29.70 -14.43
CA PRO A 213 21.74 -29.33 -15.84
C PRO A 213 21.78 -27.81 -16.07
N GLN A 214 22.43 -27.36 -17.14
CA GLN A 214 22.60 -25.94 -17.47
C GLN A 214 21.30 -25.12 -17.51
N HIS A 215 20.19 -25.74 -17.91
CA HIS A 215 18.88 -25.08 -17.93
C HIS A 215 18.34 -24.80 -16.51
N VAL A 216 18.66 -25.65 -15.53
CA VAL A 216 18.34 -25.44 -14.11
C VAL A 216 19.17 -24.28 -13.57
N ILE A 217 20.49 -24.29 -13.85
CA ILE A 217 21.40 -23.19 -13.47
C ILE A 217 20.85 -21.86 -14.00
N THR A 218 20.49 -21.80 -15.28
CA THR A 218 19.95 -20.58 -15.90
C THR A 218 18.61 -20.18 -15.26
N ALA A 219 17.71 -21.13 -15.01
CA ALA A 219 16.41 -20.83 -14.43
C ALA A 219 16.51 -20.31 -12.99
N VAL A 220 17.42 -20.86 -12.20
CA VAL A 220 17.69 -20.43 -10.82
C VAL A 220 18.43 -19.08 -10.81
N LEU A 221 19.60 -19.00 -11.46
CA LEU A 221 20.46 -17.82 -11.35
C LEU A 221 19.88 -16.60 -12.06
N LYS A 222 19.20 -16.78 -13.20
CA LYS A 222 18.84 -15.67 -14.11
C LYS A 222 17.34 -15.45 -14.27
N ARG A 223 16.51 -16.42 -13.90
CA ARG A 223 15.03 -16.36 -14.10
C ARG A 223 14.23 -16.44 -12.81
N THR A 224 14.88 -16.49 -11.65
CA THR A 224 14.23 -16.57 -10.34
C THR A 224 14.69 -15.40 -9.47
N PRO A 225 13.76 -14.70 -8.78
CA PRO A 225 14.12 -13.70 -7.78
C PRO A 225 15.01 -14.32 -6.69
N GLY A 226 16.12 -13.66 -6.38
CA GLY A 226 16.99 -14.03 -5.29
C GLY A 226 16.37 -13.82 -3.91
N PHE A 227 17.18 -14.04 -2.89
CA PHE A 227 16.88 -13.70 -1.51
C PHE A 227 18.12 -13.06 -0.87
N LEU A 228 17.88 -12.20 0.13
CA LEU A 228 18.96 -11.60 0.91
C LEU A 228 19.50 -12.62 1.91
N ALA A 229 20.82 -12.68 2.02
CA ALA A 229 21.54 -13.50 2.98
C ALA A 229 22.64 -12.70 3.68
N TRP A 230 23.14 -13.16 4.84
CA TRP A 230 24.23 -12.48 5.54
C TRP A 230 25.57 -12.69 4.83
N GLN A 231 25.73 -13.85 4.20
CA GLN A 231 26.84 -14.17 3.32
C GLN A 231 26.35 -14.28 1.87
N SER A 232 27.24 -14.71 0.96
CA SER A 232 26.86 -14.90 -0.44
C SER A 232 25.83 -16.04 -0.54
N PRO A 233 24.62 -15.78 -1.05
CA PRO A 233 23.55 -16.78 -1.04
C PRO A 233 23.90 -17.93 -1.97
N THR A 234 23.69 -19.15 -1.47
CA THR A 234 23.84 -20.40 -2.23
C THR A 234 22.47 -21.03 -2.43
N TRP A 235 22.11 -21.33 -3.68
CA TRP A 235 20.86 -21.98 -3.98
C TRP A 235 20.95 -23.50 -3.82
N LEU A 236 20.14 -24.09 -2.93
CA LEU A 236 20.21 -25.52 -2.67
C LEU A 236 19.60 -26.36 -3.81
N THR A 237 20.18 -27.54 -4.04
CA THR A 237 19.70 -28.53 -5.01
C THR A 237 19.37 -29.86 -4.35
N HIS A 238 18.49 -30.65 -4.97
CA HIS A 238 18.12 -31.99 -4.52
C HIS A 238 17.45 -32.77 -5.65
N CYS A 239 17.66 -34.09 -5.70
CA CYS A 239 17.18 -34.94 -6.79
C CYS A 239 17.61 -34.46 -8.20
N GLY A 240 18.79 -33.83 -8.31
CA GLY A 240 19.32 -33.34 -9.59
C GLY A 240 18.63 -32.08 -10.14
N ASP A 241 17.87 -31.37 -9.31
CA ASP A 241 17.18 -30.12 -9.67
C ASP A 241 17.34 -29.06 -8.56
N GLY A 242 17.07 -27.80 -8.87
CA GLY A 242 17.01 -26.71 -7.89
C GLY A 242 15.84 -26.90 -6.91
N ALA A 243 16.09 -26.68 -5.63
CA ALA A 243 15.03 -26.67 -4.62
C ALA A 243 14.26 -25.33 -4.65
N ALA A 244 13.01 -25.36 -4.18
CA ALA A 244 12.18 -24.17 -4.08
C ALA A 244 12.40 -23.45 -2.75
N PHE A 245 12.91 -22.22 -2.78
CA PHE A 245 13.08 -21.36 -1.62
C PHE A 245 11.72 -20.96 -1.02
N LEU A 246 11.58 -21.17 0.29
CA LEU A 246 10.35 -20.92 1.04
C LEU A 246 10.46 -19.69 1.95
N GLY A 247 11.67 -19.19 2.20
CA GLY A 247 11.91 -18.00 3.02
C GLY A 247 12.97 -18.20 4.09
N HIS A 248 13.25 -17.12 4.81
CA HIS A 248 14.01 -17.14 6.05
C HIS A 248 13.27 -17.90 7.15
N ALA A 249 14.02 -18.59 8.00
CA ALA A 249 13.50 -19.39 9.09
C ALA A 249 14.38 -19.24 10.34
N GLY A 250 13.73 -19.10 11.50
CA GLY A 250 14.36 -19.27 12.79
C GLY A 250 13.98 -20.61 13.41
N THR A 251 14.40 -20.83 14.66
CA THR A 251 14.08 -22.02 15.46
C THR A 251 12.58 -22.30 15.49
N ARG A 252 11.76 -21.25 15.52
CA ARG A 252 10.29 -21.37 15.57
C ARG A 252 9.72 -21.93 14.28
N GLU A 253 10.12 -21.41 13.13
CA GLU A 253 9.65 -21.83 11.80
C GLU A 253 10.10 -23.27 11.49
N LEU A 254 11.34 -23.61 11.84
CA LEU A 254 11.94 -24.90 11.54
C LEU A 254 11.29 -26.09 12.26
N LYS A 255 10.54 -25.86 13.35
CA LYS A 255 9.80 -26.93 14.06
C LYS A 255 8.84 -27.71 13.15
N ALA A 256 8.33 -27.09 12.09
CA ALA A 256 7.44 -27.74 11.14
C ALA A 256 8.18 -28.59 10.08
N PHE A 257 9.51 -28.55 10.04
CA PHE A 257 10.33 -29.10 8.96
C PHE A 257 11.50 -29.93 9.52
N PRO A 258 11.24 -31.12 10.11
CA PRO A 258 12.28 -31.95 10.71
C PRO A 258 13.38 -32.33 9.71
N ASP A 259 13.04 -32.61 8.44
CA ASP A 259 14.03 -32.92 7.40
C ASP A 259 15.05 -31.79 7.20
N ALA A 260 14.60 -30.53 7.27
CA ALA A 260 15.44 -29.35 7.13
C ALA A 260 16.33 -29.15 8.36
N VAL A 261 15.82 -29.45 9.56
CA VAL A 261 16.62 -29.44 10.79
C VAL A 261 17.72 -30.49 10.72
N ASP A 262 17.40 -31.70 10.23
CA ASP A 262 18.40 -32.75 10.07
C ASP A 262 19.43 -32.44 8.98
N ASP A 263 19.04 -31.72 7.91
CA ASP A 263 19.98 -31.20 6.91
C ASP A 263 20.93 -30.16 7.51
N LEU A 264 20.42 -29.21 8.30
CA LEU A 264 21.24 -28.24 9.03
C LEU A 264 22.24 -28.94 9.96
N ARG A 265 21.79 -29.94 10.73
CA ARG A 265 22.67 -30.72 11.61
C ARG A 265 23.83 -31.36 10.85
N ARG A 266 23.54 -31.98 9.70
CA ARG A 266 24.59 -32.59 8.85
C ARG A 266 25.58 -31.53 8.37
N ARG A 267 25.10 -30.40 7.87
CA ARG A 267 25.95 -29.29 7.39
C ARG A 267 26.81 -28.70 8.51
N CYS A 268 26.27 -28.51 9.71
CA CYS A 268 27.06 -28.04 10.85
C CYS A 268 28.09 -29.09 11.31
N ALA A 269 27.76 -30.39 11.23
CA ALA A 269 28.71 -31.46 11.54
C ALA A 269 29.85 -31.54 10.51
N GLU A 270 29.62 -31.20 9.24
CA GLU A 270 30.67 -31.06 8.22
C GLU A 270 31.66 -29.93 8.53
N TRP A 271 31.25 -28.93 9.32
CA TRP A 271 32.14 -27.91 9.88
C TRP A 271 32.98 -28.42 11.08
N GLY A 272 32.77 -29.67 11.49
CA GLY A 272 33.47 -30.29 12.62
C GLY A 272 32.93 -29.90 13.99
N TRP A 273 31.71 -29.34 14.06
CA TRP A 273 31.12 -28.92 15.33
C TRP A 273 30.62 -30.11 16.17
N PRO A 274 30.85 -30.11 17.49
CA PRO A 274 30.28 -31.14 18.38
C PRO A 274 28.75 -31.00 18.47
N PRO A 275 28.02 -32.10 18.74
CA PRO A 275 26.55 -32.10 18.76
C PRO A 275 25.91 -31.02 19.63
N ASP A 276 26.44 -30.78 20.84
CA ASP A 276 25.89 -29.78 21.75
C ASP A 276 25.98 -28.36 21.17
N GLN A 277 27.10 -28.03 20.51
CA GLN A 277 27.27 -26.74 19.83
C GLN A 277 26.30 -26.60 18.64
N VAL A 278 26.00 -27.70 17.94
CA VAL A 278 25.01 -27.70 16.85
C VAL A 278 23.63 -27.39 17.39
N GLU A 279 23.21 -28.02 18.49
CA GLU A 279 21.89 -27.76 19.08
C GLU A 279 21.78 -26.33 19.65
N ASP A 280 22.84 -25.81 20.27
CA ASP A 280 22.88 -24.41 20.72
C ASP A 280 22.72 -23.43 19.55
N PHE A 281 23.43 -23.68 18.44
CA PHE A 281 23.32 -22.89 17.22
C PHE A 281 21.91 -22.94 16.63
N LEU A 282 21.35 -24.14 16.47
CA LEU A 282 19.98 -24.33 15.98
C LEU A 282 18.96 -23.64 16.89
N GLY A 283 19.18 -23.64 18.20
CA GLY A 283 18.35 -22.93 19.18
C GLY A 283 18.40 -21.41 19.03
N SER A 284 19.52 -20.87 18.53
CA SER A 284 19.75 -19.43 18.35
C SER A 284 19.20 -18.83 17.06
N LEU A 285 18.71 -19.65 16.11
CA LEU A 285 18.27 -19.18 14.80
C LEU A 285 17.08 -18.21 14.89
N ASP A 286 17.23 -17.04 14.29
CA ASP A 286 16.19 -16.02 14.15
C ASP A 286 15.89 -15.78 12.67
N LYS A 287 14.59 -15.74 12.33
CA LYS A 287 14.13 -15.42 10.99
C LYS A 287 14.51 -13.99 10.57
N ASN A 288 14.53 -13.05 11.51
CA ASN A 288 14.72 -11.61 11.25
C ASN A 288 16.05 -11.08 11.78
N GLY A 289 16.90 -11.95 12.33
CA GLY A 289 18.17 -11.62 12.95
C GLY A 289 19.18 -12.73 12.71
N GLN A 290 20.41 -12.56 13.16
CA GLN A 290 21.45 -13.58 12.97
C GLN A 290 21.64 -14.45 14.21
N PRO A 291 21.96 -15.75 14.05
CA PRO A 291 22.05 -16.47 12.77
C PRO A 291 20.68 -16.75 12.13
N THR A 292 20.62 -16.79 10.80
CA THR A 292 19.36 -17.04 10.04
C THR A 292 19.48 -18.31 9.21
N ALA A 293 18.41 -19.12 9.16
CA ALA A 293 18.33 -20.24 8.21
C ALA A 293 17.52 -19.88 6.95
N TYR A 294 17.86 -20.54 5.84
CA TYR A 294 17.21 -20.41 4.54
C TYR A 294 16.52 -21.73 4.21
N LEU A 295 15.19 -21.73 4.22
CA LEU A 295 14.40 -22.95 4.04
C LEU A 295 14.10 -23.19 2.56
N PHE A 296 14.30 -24.42 2.12
CA PHE A 296 14.01 -24.89 0.77
C PHE A 296 13.16 -26.16 0.80
N ARG A 297 12.50 -26.45 -0.33
CA ARG A 297 11.76 -27.69 -0.56
C ARG A 297 12.13 -28.29 -1.90
N CYS A 298 12.55 -29.56 -1.91
CA CYS A 298 12.77 -30.29 -3.15
C CYS A 298 11.49 -30.34 -3.98
N ARG A 299 11.59 -29.98 -5.26
CA ARG A 299 10.46 -29.95 -6.19
C ARG A 299 10.03 -31.34 -6.67
N ALA A 300 10.88 -32.36 -6.51
CA ALA A 300 10.62 -33.73 -6.92
C ALA A 300 10.03 -34.60 -5.80
N CYS A 301 10.68 -34.65 -4.63
CA CYS A 301 10.26 -35.53 -3.52
C CYS A 301 9.57 -34.81 -2.36
N GLY A 302 9.58 -33.46 -2.33
CA GLY A 302 8.97 -32.68 -1.26
C GLY A 302 9.77 -32.58 0.05
N ALA A 303 10.95 -33.21 0.14
CA ALA A 303 11.84 -33.09 1.29
C ALA A 303 12.26 -31.63 1.52
N HIS A 304 12.38 -31.22 2.78
CA HIS A 304 12.81 -29.89 3.16
C HIS A 304 14.31 -29.87 3.45
N LEU A 305 14.97 -28.79 3.03
CA LEU A 305 16.41 -28.59 3.16
C LEU A 305 16.64 -27.20 3.74
N ALA A 306 17.74 -27.01 4.46
CA ALA A 306 18.11 -25.69 4.91
C ALA A 306 19.62 -25.59 5.11
N TYR A 307 20.13 -24.38 4.88
CA TYR A 307 21.43 -23.96 5.38
C TYR A 307 21.24 -22.70 6.22
N ALA A 308 22.23 -22.33 7.01
CA ALA A 308 22.20 -21.12 7.82
C ALA A 308 23.52 -20.36 7.70
N ASP A 309 23.45 -19.04 7.80
CA ASP A 309 24.62 -18.17 7.83
C ASP A 309 24.45 -17.04 8.86
N PHE A 310 25.54 -16.31 9.08
CA PHE A 310 25.68 -15.18 10.00
C PHE A 310 26.94 -14.37 9.64
N THR A 311 27.07 -13.15 10.20
CA THR A 311 28.25 -12.28 10.01
C THR A 311 29.34 -12.52 11.03
#